data_AF-A0AAW9LQG4-F1
#
_entry.id   AF-A0AAW9LQG4-F1
#
_cell.length_a   1.000
_cell.length_b   1.000
_cell.length_c   1.000
_cell.angle_alpha   90.00
_cell.angle_beta   90.00
_cell.angle_gamma   90.00
#
_symmetry.space_group_name_H-M   'P 1'
#
loop_
_entity.id
_entity.type
_entity.pdbx_description
1 polymer ?
#
loop_
_entity_poly.entity_id
_entity_poly.type
_entity_poly.pdbx_seq_one_letter_code
_entity_poly.pdbx_strand_id
1 'polypeptide(L)'
;MNSVFDKDEVIKFFLLQSELVKALFRTYPMAKDIEWLLDFPKNGHVHINGNVWSFSKHGKGIRFFIEGSHTGKVVDVHNNISCPELVDTWRLLQYFSLDDENQLEALLNEMVISGELEKISDKLYRLKEIPA
;
A
#
# COMPACT_ATOMS: atom_id res chain seq x y z
N MET A 1 3.20 20.06 19.19
CA MET A 1 3.22 19.49 17.83
C MET A 1 2.33 18.27 17.87
N ASN A 2 1.16 18.34 17.25
CA ASN A 2 0.26 17.18 17.16
C ASN A 2 0.86 16.25 16.09
N SER A 3 1.24 15.02 16.42
CA SER A 3 1.59 14.05 15.38
C SER A 3 0.31 13.74 14.60
N VAL A 4 0.27 14.14 13.32
CA VAL A 4 -0.96 14.12 12.49
C VAL A 4 -1.27 12.70 11.95
N PHE A 5 -0.46 11.69 12.25
CA PHE A 5 -0.69 10.30 11.87
C PHE A 5 -0.35 9.36 13.03
N ASP A 6 -1.19 8.35 13.24
CA ASP A 6 -1.11 7.40 14.34
C ASP A 6 -1.01 5.96 13.82
N LYS A 7 -0.86 5.01 14.75
CA LYS A 7 -0.75 3.57 14.44
C LYS A 7 -1.94 3.04 13.66
N ASP A 8 -3.15 3.54 13.92
CA ASP A 8 -4.37 3.07 13.27
C ASP A 8 -4.40 3.46 11.80
N GLU A 9 -3.95 4.66 11.44
CA GLU A 9 -3.81 5.08 10.04
C GLU A 9 -2.76 4.23 9.30
N VAL A 10 -1.65 3.88 9.95
CA VAL A 10 -0.66 2.95 9.36
C VAL A 10 -1.31 1.59 9.11
N ILE A 11 -2.02 1.01 10.09
CA ILE A 11 -2.71 -0.28 9.93
C ILE A 11 -3.73 -0.20 8.78
N LYS A 12 -4.53 0.87 8.71
CA LYS A 12 -5.49 1.09 7.62
C LYS A 12 -4.80 1.13 6.26
N PHE A 13 -3.60 1.70 6.15
CA PHE A 13 -2.83 1.68 4.90
C PHE A 13 -2.44 0.26 4.48
N PHE A 14 -1.90 -0.56 5.39
CA PHE A 14 -1.55 -1.96 5.09
C PHE A 14 -2.75 -2.74 4.59
N LEU A 15 -3.89 -2.59 5.26
CA LEU A 15 -5.14 -3.25 4.87
C LEU A 15 -5.64 -2.74 3.50
N LEU A 16 -5.63 -1.42 3.28
CA LEU A 16 -6.04 -0.80 2.02
C LEU A 16 -5.20 -1.29 0.85
N GLN A 17 -3.88 -1.26 0.96
CA GLN A 17 -2.98 -1.76 -0.08
C GLN A 17 -3.27 -3.22 -0.38
N SER A 18 -3.40 -4.04 0.67
CA SER A 18 -3.64 -5.47 0.51
C SER A 18 -4.94 -5.75 -0.26
N GLU A 19 -6.02 -5.05 0.10
CA GLU A 19 -7.30 -5.17 -0.59
C GLU A 19 -7.27 -4.65 -2.02
N LEU A 20 -6.57 -3.55 -2.30
CA LEU A 20 -6.42 -3.02 -3.67
C LEU A 20 -5.72 -4.01 -4.59
N VAL A 21 -4.60 -4.61 -4.14
CA VAL A 21 -3.85 -5.57 -4.94
C VAL A 21 -4.64 -6.87 -5.13
N LYS A 22 -5.32 -7.36 -4.09
CA LYS A 22 -6.24 -8.51 -4.22
C LYS A 22 -7.37 -8.21 -5.21
N ALA A 23 -7.96 -7.01 -5.16
CA ALA A 23 -9.00 -6.59 -6.08
C ALA A 23 -8.49 -6.50 -7.53
N LEU A 24 -7.24 -6.05 -7.74
CA LEU A 24 -6.59 -6.06 -9.05
C LEU A 24 -6.51 -7.48 -9.62
N PHE A 25 -5.98 -8.45 -8.86
CA PHE A 25 -5.85 -9.83 -9.33
C PHE A 25 -7.20 -10.52 -9.54
N ARG A 26 -8.22 -10.18 -8.75
CA ARG A 26 -9.60 -10.67 -8.99
C ARG A 26 -10.23 -10.07 -10.24
N THR A 27 -9.95 -8.80 -10.54
CA THR A 27 -10.51 -8.07 -11.69
C THR A 27 -9.85 -8.50 -13.00
N TYR A 28 -8.55 -8.83 -12.96
CA TYR A 28 -7.76 -9.23 -14.13
C TYR A 28 -7.18 -10.64 -13.98
N PRO A 29 -8.01 -11.70 -13.84
CA PRO A 29 -7.54 -13.05 -13.54
C PRO A 29 -6.77 -13.72 -14.69
N MET A 30 -6.84 -13.15 -15.90
CA MET A 30 -6.11 -13.64 -17.08
C MET A 30 -4.67 -13.12 -17.14
N ALA A 31 -4.34 -12.09 -16.37
CA ALA A 31 -2.99 -11.57 -16.26
C ALA A 31 -2.19 -12.44 -15.27
N LYS A 32 -1.10 -13.05 -15.76
CA LYS A 32 -0.27 -14.06 -15.09
C LYS A 32 1.18 -13.62 -14.93
N ASP A 33 1.65 -12.65 -15.71
CA ASP A 33 2.99 -12.10 -15.58
C ASP A 33 3.06 -11.11 -14.42
N ILE A 34 3.16 -11.65 -13.20
CA ILE A 34 3.21 -10.84 -11.97
C ILE A 34 4.58 -10.15 -11.80
N GLU A 35 5.63 -10.64 -12.46
CA GLU A 35 6.98 -10.11 -12.33
C GLU A 35 7.17 -8.79 -13.12
N TRP A 36 6.57 -8.71 -14.32
CA TRP A 36 6.72 -7.55 -15.20
C TRP A 36 5.40 -6.86 -15.51
N LEU A 37 4.27 -7.46 -15.15
CA LEU A 37 2.93 -6.93 -15.37
C LEU A 37 2.67 -6.62 -16.86
N LEU A 38 3.21 -7.41 -17.79
CA LEU A 38 3.10 -7.14 -19.22
C LEU A 38 1.70 -7.42 -19.77
N ASP A 39 0.97 -8.33 -19.14
CA ASP A 39 -0.40 -8.72 -19.49
C ASP A 39 -1.48 -7.97 -18.70
N PHE A 40 -1.08 -7.09 -17.77
CA PHE A 40 -1.99 -6.13 -17.14
C PHE A 40 -2.23 -4.93 -18.05
N PRO A 41 -3.46 -4.37 -18.08
CA PRO A 41 -3.72 -3.16 -18.84
C PRO A 41 -2.92 -1.99 -18.28
N LYS A 42 -2.58 -1.03 -19.15
CA LYS A 42 -1.82 0.16 -18.73
C LYS A 42 -2.60 1.02 -17.73
N ASN A 43 -3.91 1.11 -17.89
CA ASN A 43 -4.80 1.80 -16.96
C ASN A 43 -6.07 0.96 -16.79
N GLY A 44 -6.73 1.10 -15.64
CA GLY A 44 -7.99 0.40 -15.37
C GLY A 44 -8.59 0.86 -14.06
N HIS A 45 -9.53 0.07 -13.54
CA HIS A 45 -10.16 0.33 -12.25
C HIS A 45 -10.38 -0.97 -11.47
N VAL A 46 -10.45 -0.85 -10.15
CA VAL A 46 -10.83 -1.92 -9.23
C VAL A 46 -11.88 -1.41 -8.25
N HIS A 47 -12.67 -2.32 -7.69
CA HIS A 47 -13.71 -1.99 -6.73
C HIS A 47 -13.35 -2.54 -5.34
N ILE A 48 -13.32 -1.68 -4.33
CA ILE A 48 -13.13 -2.06 -2.92
C ILE A 48 -14.13 -1.33 -2.04
N ASN A 49 -14.87 -2.05 -1.19
CA ASN A 49 -15.83 -1.47 -0.24
C ASN A 49 -16.79 -0.43 -0.85
N GLY A 50 -17.28 -0.67 -2.07
CA GLY A 50 -18.18 0.25 -2.80
C GLY A 50 -17.50 1.45 -3.46
N ASN A 51 -16.19 1.65 -3.27
CA ASN A 51 -15.41 2.69 -3.92
C ASN A 51 -14.76 2.16 -5.21
N VAL A 52 -14.68 3.03 -6.23
CA VAL A 52 -13.93 2.78 -7.45
C VAL A 52 -12.54 3.42 -7.32
N TRP A 53 -11.50 2.60 -7.51
CA TRP A 53 -10.12 3.05 -7.57
C TRP A 53 -9.61 2.88 -8.98
N SER A 54 -9.23 3.98 -9.61
CA SER A 54 -8.47 3.95 -10.86
C SER A 54 -7.05 3.51 -10.58
N PHE A 55 -6.39 2.89 -11.56
CA PHE A 55 -4.97 2.62 -11.48
C PHE A 55 -4.25 2.91 -12.79
N SER A 56 -2.97 3.20 -12.68
CA SER A 56 -2.04 3.25 -13.80
C SER A 56 -0.83 2.37 -13.53
N LYS A 57 -0.42 1.64 -14.56
CA LYS A 57 0.77 0.79 -14.55
C LYS A 57 1.99 1.60 -14.99
N HIS A 58 3.07 1.47 -14.23
CA HIS A 58 4.35 2.11 -14.53
C HIS A 58 5.50 1.16 -14.19
N GLY A 59 6.46 0.99 -15.10
CA GLY A 59 7.52 -0.03 -14.92
C GLY A 59 6.93 -1.40 -14.55
N LYS A 60 7.34 -1.92 -13.38
CA LYS A 60 6.84 -3.16 -12.74
C LYS A 60 5.80 -2.90 -11.63
N GLY A 61 5.28 -1.69 -11.53
CA GLY A 61 4.42 -1.22 -10.45
C GLY A 61 3.01 -0.83 -10.90
N ILE A 62 2.12 -0.73 -9.92
CA ILE A 62 0.75 -0.25 -10.07
C ILE A 62 0.51 0.87 -9.08
N ARG A 63 0.05 2.01 -9.60
CA ARG A 63 -0.37 3.16 -8.80
C ARG A 63 -1.88 3.24 -8.78
N PHE A 64 -2.48 3.10 -7.60
CA PHE A 64 -3.92 3.26 -7.39
C PHE A 64 -4.25 4.68 -6.89
N PHE A 65 -5.36 5.23 -7.35
CA PHE A 65 -5.86 6.55 -6.98
C PHE A 65 -7.38 6.66 -7.15
N ILE A 66 -8.01 7.59 -6.42
CA ILE A 66 -9.43 7.93 -6.60
C ILE A 66 -9.50 9.20 -7.44
N GLU A 67 -10.11 9.12 -8.63
CA GLU A 67 -10.32 10.28 -9.50
C GLU A 67 -11.24 11.32 -8.84
N GLY A 68 -10.88 12.59 -8.96
CA GLY A 68 -11.66 13.70 -8.39
C GLY A 68 -11.65 13.77 -6.86
N SER A 69 -10.91 12.92 -6.16
CA SER A 69 -10.72 13.06 -4.72
C SER A 69 -9.82 14.25 -4.42
N HIS A 70 -10.31 15.16 -3.58
CA HIS A 70 -9.53 16.27 -3.03
C HIS A 70 -8.43 15.80 -2.08
N THR A 71 -8.45 14.52 -1.65
CA THR A 71 -7.49 13.99 -0.68
C THR A 71 -6.14 13.62 -1.29
N GLY A 72 -6.02 13.55 -2.63
CA GLY A 72 -4.77 13.19 -3.30
C GLY A 72 -4.18 11.82 -2.91
N LYS A 73 -4.98 10.93 -2.30
CA LYS A 73 -4.50 9.66 -1.75
C LYS A 73 -4.08 8.72 -2.87
N VAL A 74 -2.81 8.32 -2.84
CA VAL A 74 -2.19 7.42 -3.82
C VAL A 74 -1.60 6.22 -3.09
N VAL A 75 -1.85 5.02 -3.62
CA VAL A 75 -1.19 3.79 -3.17
C VAL A 75 -0.31 3.30 -4.32
N ASP A 76 1.01 3.50 -4.21
CA ASP A 76 1.96 3.16 -5.27
C ASP A 76 2.74 1.88 -4.96
N VAL A 77 2.20 0.74 -5.41
CA VAL A 77 2.82 -0.58 -5.27
C VAL A 77 3.85 -0.76 -6.39
N HIS A 78 5.03 -0.17 -6.20
CA HIS A 78 6.10 -0.13 -7.20
C HIS A 78 6.98 -1.39 -7.23
N ASN A 79 6.88 -2.26 -6.23
CA ASN A 79 7.58 -3.54 -6.13
C ASN A 79 6.72 -4.57 -5.36
N ASN A 80 7.16 -5.83 -5.29
CA ASN A 80 6.56 -6.87 -4.45
C ASN A 80 5.03 -7.01 -4.59
N ILE A 81 4.47 -6.79 -5.79
CA ILE A 81 3.01 -6.82 -6.00
C ILE A 81 2.40 -8.22 -5.76
N SER A 82 3.19 -9.28 -5.85
CA SER A 82 2.80 -10.64 -5.45
C SER A 82 2.64 -10.82 -3.94
N CYS A 83 3.18 -9.92 -3.13
CA CYS A 83 3.17 -9.95 -1.66
C CYS A 83 2.42 -8.70 -1.15
N PRO A 84 1.09 -8.65 -1.31
CA PRO A 84 0.28 -7.45 -1.07
C PRO A 84 0.31 -6.96 0.39
N GLU A 85 0.71 -7.81 1.32
CA GLU A 85 0.88 -7.52 2.75
C GLU A 85 2.18 -6.77 3.08
N LEU A 86 3.12 -6.70 2.13
CA LEU A 86 4.40 -6.02 2.31
C LEU A 86 4.30 -4.54 1.93
N VAL A 87 4.70 -3.68 2.85
CA VAL A 87 4.70 -2.23 2.69
C VAL A 87 6.09 -1.70 3.00
N ASP A 88 6.60 -0.87 2.11
CA ASP A 88 7.84 -0.15 2.35
C ASP A 88 7.59 1.29 2.84
N THR A 89 8.60 1.86 3.50
CA THR A 89 8.54 3.24 4.05
C THR A 89 8.16 4.26 2.98
N TRP A 90 8.62 4.09 1.74
CA TRP A 90 8.37 5.06 0.66
C TRP A 90 6.89 5.13 0.29
N ARG A 91 6.18 4.00 0.28
CA ARG A 91 4.73 3.98 0.04
C ARG A 91 3.95 4.74 1.11
N LEU A 92 4.35 4.59 2.37
CA LEU A 92 3.75 5.29 3.49
C LEU A 92 4.02 6.80 3.39
N LEU A 93 5.27 7.20 3.10
CA LEU A 93 5.62 8.61 2.90
C LEU A 93 4.75 9.26 1.81
N GLN A 94 4.55 8.57 0.69
CA GLN A 94 3.69 9.08 -0.39
C GLN A 94 2.23 9.18 0.02
N TYR A 95 1.68 8.11 0.59
CA TYR A 95 0.27 8.06 0.94
C TYR A 95 -0.10 9.11 1.99
N PHE A 96 0.77 9.32 2.99
CA PHE A 96 0.58 10.31 4.04
C PHE A 96 1.12 11.71 3.66
N SER A 97 1.74 11.86 2.48
CA SER A 97 2.37 13.10 2.03
C SER A 97 3.34 13.66 3.09
N LEU A 98 4.21 12.79 3.61
CA LEU A 98 5.18 13.12 4.65
C LEU A 98 6.53 13.48 4.05
N ASP A 99 7.14 14.54 4.59
CA ASP A 99 8.49 14.97 4.22
C ASP A 99 9.57 14.46 5.20
N ASP A 100 9.19 13.95 6.37
CA ASP A 100 10.11 13.51 7.44
C ASP A 100 10.09 11.99 7.60
N GLU A 101 11.09 11.33 7.03
CA GLU A 101 11.29 9.88 7.14
C GLU A 101 11.60 9.45 8.58
N ASN A 102 12.26 10.28 9.40
CA ASN A 102 12.69 9.88 10.74
C ASN A 102 11.50 9.70 11.69
N GLN A 103 10.50 10.56 11.60
CA GLN A 103 9.27 10.44 12.41
C GLN A 103 8.49 9.18 12.05
N LEU A 104 8.40 8.86 10.76
CA LEU A 104 7.75 7.64 10.30
C LEU A 104 8.53 6.40 10.77
N GLU A 105 9.85 6.39 10.63
CA GLU A 105 10.68 5.28 11.09
C GLU A 105 10.60 5.05 12.60
N ALA A 106 10.56 6.13 13.40
CA ALA A 106 10.36 6.02 14.84
C ALA A 106 9.01 5.34 15.16
N LEU A 107 7.92 5.77 14.53
CA LEU A 107 6.59 5.15 14.71
C LEU A 107 6.57 3.68 14.27
N LEU A 108 7.17 3.35 13.11
CA LEU A 108 7.22 1.98 12.62
C LEU A 108 8.04 1.08 13.57
N ASN A 109 9.14 1.59 14.12
CA ASN A 109 9.92 0.87 15.12
C ASN A 109 9.12 0.65 16.43
N GLU A 110 8.36 1.64 16.88
CA GLU A 110 7.45 1.47 18.02
C GLU A 110 6.42 0.37 17.75
N MET A 111 5.78 0.36 16.58
CA MET A 111 4.83 -0.68 16.17
C MET A 111 5.47 -2.07 16.01
N VAL A 112 6.77 -2.15 15.70
CA VAL A 112 7.51 -3.42 15.73
C VAL A 112 7.70 -3.89 17.16
N ILE A 113 8.07 -2.98 18.08
CA ILE A 113 8.29 -3.29 19.50
C ILE A 113 7.00 -3.73 20.18
N SER A 114 5.87 -3.06 19.91
CA SER A 114 4.56 -3.43 20.49
C SER A 114 3.87 -4.60 19.79
N GLY A 115 4.44 -5.10 18.69
CA GLY A 115 4.06 -6.36 18.07
C GLY A 115 2.99 -6.27 16.98
N GLU A 116 2.58 -5.07 16.57
CA GLU A 116 1.65 -4.85 15.46
C GLU A 116 2.33 -5.11 14.11
N LEU A 117 3.62 -4.78 13.98
CA LEU A 117 4.41 -4.98 12.76
C LEU A 117 5.51 -6.02 12.92
N GLU A 118 5.84 -6.67 11.81
CA GLU A 118 7.06 -7.43 11.61
C GLU A 118 7.97 -6.64 10.65
N LYS A 119 9.23 -6.38 11.05
CA LYS A 119 10.23 -5.79 10.16
C LYS A 119 10.88 -6.91 9.32
N ILE A 120 10.64 -6.87 8.01
CA ILE A 120 11.15 -7.85 7.05
C ILE A 120 12.57 -7.47 6.58
N SER A 121 12.81 -6.17 6.36
CA SER A 121 14.13 -5.61 6.06
C SER A 121 14.19 -4.12 6.44
N ASP A 122 15.30 -3.42 6.13
CA ASP A 122 15.60 -2.06 6.59
C ASP A 122 14.43 -1.07 6.46
N LYS A 123 13.65 -1.18 5.38
CA LYS A 123 12.50 -0.30 5.09
C LYS A 123 11.25 -1.07 4.66
N LEU A 124 11.15 -2.36 4.99
CA LEU A 124 10.07 -3.22 4.54
C LEU A 124 9.41 -3.91 5.74
N TYR A 125 8.10 -3.81 5.80
CA TYR A 125 7.31 -4.22 6.96
C TYR A 125 6.10 -5.05 6.52
N ARG A 126 5.59 -5.85 7.46
CA ARG A 126 4.35 -6.62 7.34
C ARG A 126 3.49 -6.38 8.59
N LEU A 127 2.18 -6.26 8.41
CA LEU A 127 1.23 -6.28 9.52
C LEU A 127 1.16 -7.70 10.11
N LYS A 128 1.43 -7.86 11.41
CA LYS A 128 1.21 -9.15 12.08
C LYS A 128 -0.29 -9.40 12.21
N GLU A 129 -0.72 -10.64 12.03
CA GLU A 129 -2.13 -10.99 12.21
C GLU A 129 -2.58 -10.55 13.61
N ILE A 130 -3.60 -9.69 13.66
CA ILE A 130 -4.27 -9.37 14.92
C ILE A 130 -4.92 -10.67 15.38
N PRO A 131 -4.59 -11.21 16.57
CA PRO A 131 -5.27 -12.38 17.10
C PRO A 131 -6.78 -12.13 17.08
N ALA A 132 -7.52 -13.03 16.43
CA ALA A 132 -8.98 -13.02 16.42
C ALA A 132 -9.56 -13.15 17.83
#